data_AF-A0A9X3HNN2-F1
#
_entry.id   AF-A0A9X3HNN2-F1
#
_cell.length_a   1.000
_cell.length_b   1.000
_cell.length_c   1.000
_cell.angle_alpha   90.00
_cell.angle_beta   90.00
_cell.angle_gamma   90.00
#
_symmetry.space_group_name_H-M   'P 1'
#
loop_
_entity.id
_entity.type
_entity.pdbx_description
1 polymer ?
#
loop_
_entity_poly.entity_id
_entity_poly.type
_entity_poly.pdbx_seq_one_letter_code
_entity_poly.pdbx_strand_id
1 'polypeptide(L)'
;LLELSFTPKEKYLTDAEVNPVRFCIQVSRKIIDPNDFRNNYYVFEADQLVALSYPNASLVRSPDMKTIGIKATKQDETPFTKEEKIALRKKLICFNNTVLIVEKSILTEEAIENCTVPVVVDFEMAEVQTNKACECKENNFYWSSKITCAERKKVLEVCANIWGEKQKIEKASMLMAVMHLETGKTFSPSQKGVSSSGAKYIGLVQFSATTAQSLGTTYDALGKMTFLRQMEYVEKYLKQNKDKMTTLTDFYLQVLLPSHVGHGSEPKYIVFDESIAVPDNGIENSLEKRKANITKHPWVTKYGYASNAPFMKETGEYKNSRKAWHYSSQSYKTRRGFENGKTYMWEVTKVVTEDHYIPGKNEIFIGTCKNETNLELSGKYPPWVNIAIEEEAKTIRESTHCQYIIDTYHKSTDNAKMKRCGSEIDSTRANSAWCGAFVAYCLSASGHRYQPDPGAIWHGNENLVKRKDGAPFVTSEKWGKKHTQMYVGGIVEWYNNGHTTIIIGIDKSTPKNYILLGGNQTDGVRFWTVPKTKIHSFCIFPIDYKGHLLPLEQIEPKDLSPNAIKYAEGATE
;
A
#
# COMPACT_ATOMS: atom_id res chain seq x y z
N LEU A 1 -51.73 -21.83 -7.40
CA LEU A 1 -53.02 -21.12 -7.31
C LEU A 1 -53.48 -21.16 -5.86
N LEU A 2 -53.50 -20.03 -5.17
CA LEU A 2 -54.23 -19.85 -3.91
C LEU A 2 -54.60 -18.37 -3.81
N GLU A 3 -55.88 -18.12 -3.58
CA GLU A 3 -56.55 -16.83 -3.61
C GLU A 3 -57.00 -16.51 -2.18
N LEU A 4 -56.65 -15.34 -1.65
CA LEU A 4 -57.16 -14.86 -0.37
C LEU A 4 -57.43 -13.35 -0.45
N SER A 5 -58.60 -12.95 0.04
CA SER A 5 -59.29 -11.68 -0.20
C SER A 5 -59.59 -10.98 1.13
N PHE A 6 -59.14 -9.73 1.35
CA PHE A 6 -59.58 -8.96 2.54
C PHE A 6 -59.69 -7.43 2.35
N THR A 7 -60.48 -6.86 3.26
CA THR A 7 -61.33 -5.65 3.20
C THR A 7 -60.78 -4.42 3.95
N PRO A 8 -61.33 -3.21 3.71
CA PRO A 8 -60.63 -1.93 3.93
C PRO A 8 -61.04 -1.19 5.21
N LYS A 9 -60.50 -1.55 6.39
CA LYS A 9 -60.56 -0.66 7.57
C LYS A 9 -59.33 -0.75 8.45
N GLU A 10 -58.95 0.43 8.94
CA GLU A 10 -58.03 0.77 10.06
C GLU A 10 -56.55 1.03 9.69
N LYS A 11 -55.82 1.94 10.34
CA LYS A 11 -56.01 3.30 10.90
C LYS A 11 -54.58 3.75 11.27
N TYR A 12 -54.20 5.01 11.01
CA TYR A 12 -52.84 5.53 11.24
C TYR A 12 -52.41 5.48 12.72
N LEU A 13 -51.13 5.14 12.96
CA LEU A 13 -50.36 5.57 14.13
C LEU A 13 -49.05 6.23 13.64
N THR A 14 -49.02 7.54 13.74
CA THR A 14 -47.82 8.37 13.76
C THR A 14 -47.17 8.25 15.14
N ASP A 15 -45.89 7.92 15.19
CA ASP A 15 -44.88 8.40 16.17
C ASP A 15 -43.61 7.54 16.04
N ALA A 16 -42.65 8.01 15.23
CA ALA A 16 -41.31 7.41 15.18
C ALA A 16 -40.25 8.46 14.81
N GLU A 17 -40.18 9.56 15.56
CA GLU A 17 -39.11 10.56 15.41
C GLU A 17 -37.84 10.25 16.21
N VAL A 18 -37.65 9.06 16.81
CA VAL A 18 -36.47 8.84 17.69
C VAL A 18 -35.79 7.48 17.60
N ASN A 19 -35.98 6.69 16.53
CA ASN A 19 -35.26 5.43 16.38
C ASN A 19 -34.38 5.38 15.11
N PRO A 20 -33.06 5.15 15.23
CA PRO A 20 -32.23 4.86 14.07
C PRO A 20 -32.74 3.56 13.45
N VAL A 21 -33.17 3.63 12.19
CA VAL A 21 -33.64 2.46 11.47
C VAL A 21 -32.43 1.55 11.21
N ARG A 22 -32.47 0.35 11.80
CA ARG A 22 -31.46 -0.69 11.63
C ARG A 22 -32.01 -1.75 10.69
N PHE A 23 -31.24 -2.14 9.69
CA PHE A 23 -31.58 -3.27 8.83
C PHE A 23 -30.47 -4.32 8.87
N CYS A 24 -30.85 -5.58 8.71
CA CYS A 24 -29.94 -6.73 8.65
C CYS A 24 -29.83 -7.20 7.19
N ILE A 25 -28.62 -7.33 6.69
CA ILE A 25 -28.32 -7.81 5.33
C ILE A 25 -27.57 -9.12 5.43
N GLN A 26 -28.15 -10.18 4.86
CA GLN A 26 -27.55 -11.51 4.83
C GLN A 26 -26.59 -11.64 3.63
N VAL A 27 -25.33 -12.00 3.89
CA VAL A 27 -24.27 -12.17 2.89
C VAL A 27 -23.95 -13.66 2.75
N SER A 28 -23.95 -14.17 1.52
CA SER A 28 -23.69 -15.59 1.22
C SER A 28 -22.85 -15.77 -0.04
N ARG A 29 -22.00 -16.81 -0.04
CA ARG A 29 -21.09 -17.16 -1.14
C ARG A 29 -21.46 -18.50 -1.77
N LYS A 30 -21.43 -18.56 -3.10
CA LYS A 30 -21.68 -19.78 -3.87
C LYS A 30 -20.44 -20.67 -3.93
N ILE A 31 -20.61 -21.97 -3.68
CA ILE A 31 -19.58 -22.99 -3.84
C ILE A 31 -20.10 -24.20 -4.62
N ILE A 32 -19.18 -24.88 -5.32
CA ILE A 32 -19.44 -26.11 -6.08
C ILE A 32 -19.38 -27.28 -5.11
N ASP A 33 -20.34 -28.21 -5.21
CA ASP A 33 -20.29 -29.44 -4.42
C ASP A 33 -19.07 -30.26 -4.83
N PRO A 34 -18.13 -30.56 -3.92
CA PRO A 34 -16.93 -31.33 -4.24
C PRO A 34 -17.24 -32.76 -4.73
N ASN A 35 -18.44 -33.28 -4.50
CA ASN A 35 -18.88 -34.61 -4.92
C ASN A 35 -19.82 -34.59 -6.15
N ASP A 36 -20.35 -33.43 -6.53
CA ASP A 36 -21.18 -33.26 -7.72
C ASP A 36 -20.95 -31.88 -8.36
N PHE A 37 -20.02 -31.84 -9.32
CA PHE A 37 -19.57 -30.63 -9.99
C PHE A 37 -20.67 -29.93 -10.81
N ARG A 38 -21.85 -30.56 -10.97
CA ARG A 38 -23.01 -29.98 -11.63
C ARG A 38 -23.94 -29.26 -10.65
N ASN A 39 -23.78 -29.47 -9.35
CA ASN A 39 -24.56 -28.84 -8.29
C ASN A 39 -23.76 -27.77 -7.55
N ASN A 40 -24.45 -26.67 -7.19
CA ASN A 40 -23.89 -25.56 -6.43
C ASN A 40 -24.81 -25.21 -5.26
N TYR A 41 -24.24 -24.88 -4.11
CA TYR A 41 -24.99 -24.36 -2.97
C TYR A 41 -24.39 -23.06 -2.44
N TYR A 42 -25.21 -22.29 -1.72
CA TYR A 42 -24.83 -21.02 -1.13
C TYR A 42 -24.53 -21.22 0.36
N VAL A 43 -23.34 -20.81 0.79
CA VAL A 43 -22.94 -20.82 2.20
C VAL A 43 -23.16 -19.43 2.75
N PHE A 44 -23.93 -19.36 3.84
CA PHE A 44 -24.09 -18.15 4.63
C PHE A 44 -22.73 -17.74 5.23
N GLU A 45 -22.34 -16.48 5.02
CA GLU A 45 -21.06 -15.95 5.51
C GLU A 45 -21.24 -15.01 6.70
N ALA A 46 -22.25 -14.13 6.69
CA ALA A 46 -22.56 -13.25 7.82
C ALA A 46 -23.88 -12.48 7.65
N ASP A 47 -24.39 -11.95 8.76
CA ASP A 47 -25.37 -10.86 8.78
C ASP A 47 -24.66 -9.53 9.04
N GLN A 48 -25.04 -8.48 8.30
CA GLN A 48 -24.55 -7.13 8.51
C GLN A 48 -25.68 -6.19 8.95
N LEU A 49 -25.50 -5.59 10.13
CA LEU A 49 -26.39 -4.54 10.63
C LEU A 49 -25.92 -3.18 10.13
N VAL A 50 -26.79 -2.46 9.42
CA VAL A 50 -26.49 -1.10 8.93
C VAL A 50 -27.36 -0.10 9.68
N ALA A 51 -26.71 0.92 10.26
CA ALA A 51 -27.35 2.07 10.89
C ALA A 51 -26.84 3.36 10.23
N LEU A 52 -27.74 4.26 9.85
CA LEU A 52 -27.39 5.56 9.28
C LEU A 52 -27.46 6.65 10.35
N SER A 53 -26.45 7.54 10.37
CA SER A 53 -26.27 8.56 11.42
C SER A 53 -26.91 9.91 11.12
N TYR A 54 -27.51 10.14 9.94
CA TYR A 54 -28.23 11.38 9.64
C TYR A 54 -29.47 11.15 8.76
N PRO A 55 -30.56 11.92 8.93
CA PRO A 55 -31.89 11.60 8.41
C PRO A 55 -32.12 11.92 6.92
N ASN A 56 -31.19 12.60 6.24
CA ASN A 56 -31.49 13.30 4.98
C ASN A 56 -30.43 13.11 3.87
N ALA A 57 -30.01 11.89 3.55
CA ALA A 57 -29.20 11.63 2.35
C ALA A 57 -30.01 10.87 1.29
N SER A 58 -30.34 11.58 0.21
CA SER A 58 -31.00 11.06 -0.98
C SER A 58 -30.10 10.13 -1.79
N LEU A 59 -30.61 8.95 -2.15
CA LEU A 59 -30.02 8.11 -3.18
C LEU A 59 -30.65 8.49 -4.53
N VAL A 60 -29.86 9.11 -5.42
CA VAL A 60 -30.26 9.44 -6.79
C VAL A 60 -30.03 8.21 -7.69
N ARG A 61 -31.06 7.85 -8.48
CA ARG A 61 -31.07 6.78 -9.49
C ARG A 61 -30.21 7.14 -10.70
N SER A 62 -29.54 6.14 -11.30
CA SER A 62 -29.09 6.21 -12.69
C SER A 62 -30.01 5.36 -13.62
N PRO A 63 -29.98 5.57 -14.95
CA PRO A 63 -31.03 5.16 -15.91
C PRO A 63 -31.19 3.65 -16.22
N ASP A 64 -30.49 2.75 -15.52
CA ASP A 64 -30.37 1.35 -15.96
C ASP A 64 -31.39 0.36 -15.35
N MET A 65 -32.43 0.83 -14.64
CA MET A 65 -33.53 -0.03 -14.17
C MET A 65 -34.55 -0.41 -15.26
N LYS A 66 -34.12 -0.59 -16.53
CA LYS A 66 -35.03 -0.89 -17.63
C LYS A 66 -35.38 -2.37 -17.83
N THR A 67 -34.75 -3.32 -17.16
CA THR A 67 -35.02 -4.75 -17.41
C THR A 67 -34.84 -5.63 -16.18
N ILE A 68 -35.85 -5.67 -15.31
CA ILE A 68 -36.11 -6.83 -14.45
C ILE A 68 -37.58 -7.22 -14.67
N GLY A 69 -37.76 -8.38 -15.30
CA GLY A 69 -39.05 -8.87 -15.79
C GLY A 69 -39.88 -9.52 -14.68
N ILE A 70 -41.12 -9.04 -14.52
CA ILE A 70 -42.17 -9.79 -13.83
C ILE A 70 -42.68 -10.83 -14.83
N LYS A 71 -42.47 -12.13 -14.56
CA LYS A 71 -43.17 -13.21 -15.27
C LYS A 71 -44.48 -13.49 -14.52
N ALA A 72 -45.60 -13.11 -15.11
CA ALA A 72 -46.95 -13.43 -14.64
C ALA A 72 -47.84 -13.71 -15.84
N THR A 73 -48.78 -14.65 -15.68
CA THR A 73 -49.84 -15.04 -16.63
C THR A 73 -51.18 -14.95 -15.92
N LYS A 74 -52.24 -14.66 -16.67
CA LYS A 74 -53.62 -14.66 -16.15
C LYS A 74 -54.05 -16.09 -15.81
N GLN A 75 -55.13 -16.25 -15.05
CA GLN A 75 -55.66 -17.57 -14.66
C GLN A 75 -56.03 -18.46 -15.86
N ASP A 76 -56.29 -17.86 -17.02
CA ASP A 76 -56.57 -18.55 -18.29
C ASP A 76 -55.30 -18.83 -19.12
N GLU A 77 -54.12 -18.74 -18.49
CA GLU A 77 -52.79 -18.95 -19.07
C GLU A 77 -52.37 -17.94 -20.16
N THR A 78 -53.19 -16.92 -20.43
CA THR A 78 -52.84 -15.87 -21.39
C THR A 78 -51.86 -14.84 -20.78
N PRO A 79 -50.93 -14.29 -21.57
CA PRO A 79 -49.96 -13.31 -21.07
C PRO A 79 -50.63 -11.94 -20.85
N PHE A 80 -50.27 -11.26 -19.76
CA PHE A 80 -50.70 -9.87 -19.54
C PHE A 80 -50.18 -8.94 -20.64
N THR A 81 -51.05 -8.05 -21.12
CA THR A 81 -50.66 -7.00 -22.06
C THR A 81 -49.77 -5.96 -21.39
N LYS A 82 -49.12 -5.09 -22.18
CA LYS A 82 -48.16 -4.11 -21.68
C LYS A 82 -48.82 -3.11 -20.73
N GLU A 83 -50.02 -2.67 -21.07
CA GLU A 83 -50.81 -1.71 -20.31
C GLU A 83 -51.35 -2.32 -19.01
N GLU A 84 -51.72 -3.60 -19.03
CA GLU A 84 -52.15 -4.36 -17.85
C GLU A 84 -51.00 -4.61 -16.86
N LYS A 85 -49.81 -4.94 -17.36
CA LYS A 85 -48.59 -5.06 -16.54
C LYS A 85 -48.25 -3.74 -15.84
N ILE A 86 -48.45 -2.61 -16.52
CA ILE A 86 -48.25 -1.27 -15.95
C ILE A 86 -49.33 -0.97 -14.90
N ALA A 87 -50.59 -1.34 -15.13
CA ALA A 87 -51.67 -1.16 -14.16
C ALA A 87 -51.52 -2.04 -12.90
N LEU A 88 -51.12 -3.30 -13.06
CA LEU A 88 -50.77 -4.21 -11.95
C LEU A 88 -49.59 -3.68 -11.14
N ARG A 89 -48.55 -3.17 -11.82
CA ARG A 89 -47.39 -2.56 -11.18
C ARG A 89 -47.75 -1.28 -10.41
N LYS A 90 -48.75 -0.51 -10.89
CA LYS A 90 -49.28 0.67 -10.19
C LYS A 90 -50.18 0.32 -9.00
N LYS A 91 -50.81 -0.86 -9.00
CA LYS A 91 -51.64 -1.35 -7.87
C LYS A 91 -50.81 -2.02 -6.77
N LEU A 92 -49.77 -2.79 -7.15
CA LEU A 92 -48.81 -3.41 -6.21
C LEU A 92 -47.80 -2.41 -5.63
N ILE A 93 -47.64 -1.27 -6.30
CA ILE A 93 -46.75 -0.20 -5.88
C ILE A 93 -47.59 1.06 -5.72
N CYS A 94 -48.18 1.22 -4.54
CA CYS A 94 -48.75 2.50 -4.14
C CYS A 94 -47.61 3.46 -3.82
N PHE A 95 -47.42 4.45 -4.69
CA PHE A 95 -46.60 5.61 -4.42
C PHE A 95 -47.49 6.70 -3.85
N ASN A 96 -47.23 7.08 -2.61
CA ASN A 96 -47.53 8.44 -2.19
C ASN A 96 -46.18 9.11 -1.91
N ASN A 97 -45.90 10.18 -2.65
CA ASN A 97 -44.65 10.92 -2.58
C ASN A 97 -43.38 10.03 -2.69
N THR A 98 -43.38 9.14 -3.68
CA THR A 98 -42.17 8.49 -4.23
C THR A 98 -41.36 7.59 -3.29
N VAL A 99 -41.98 7.04 -2.25
CA VAL A 99 -41.44 5.90 -1.48
C VAL A 99 -42.17 4.62 -1.88
N LEU A 100 -41.44 3.52 -2.03
CA LEU A 100 -42.01 2.19 -2.20
C LEU A 100 -42.39 1.66 -0.82
N ILE A 101 -43.69 1.60 -0.52
CA ILE A 101 -44.20 0.96 0.70
C ILE A 101 -44.49 -0.50 0.35
N VAL A 102 -43.86 -1.44 1.04
CA VAL A 102 -44.38 -2.81 1.14
C VAL A 102 -45.25 -2.83 2.38
N GLU A 103 -46.55 -3.02 2.18
CA GLU A 103 -47.54 -2.98 3.26
C GLU A 103 -47.28 -4.14 4.24
N LYS A 104 -47.15 -3.80 5.53
CA LYS A 104 -46.73 -4.69 6.63
C LYS A 104 -47.91 -5.52 7.18
N SER A 105 -48.87 -5.89 6.33
CA SER A 105 -49.93 -6.83 6.70
C SER A 105 -49.64 -8.15 6.02
N ILE A 106 -48.95 -9.03 6.74
CA ILE A 106 -48.92 -10.51 6.70
C ILE A 106 -47.57 -10.87 7.35
N LEU A 107 -47.56 -10.90 8.68
CA LEU A 107 -46.57 -11.67 9.43
C LEU A 107 -47.40 -12.58 10.33
N THR A 108 -47.54 -13.84 9.94
CA THR A 108 -47.81 -14.92 10.90
C THR A 108 -46.51 -15.69 11.11
N GLU A 109 -46.31 -16.15 12.34
CA GLU A 109 -45.08 -16.83 12.82
C GLU A 109 -44.75 -18.14 12.07
N GLU A 110 -45.63 -18.61 11.19
CA GLU A 110 -45.46 -19.83 10.40
C GLU A 110 -44.65 -19.61 9.09
N ALA A 111 -44.35 -18.36 8.72
CA ALA A 111 -43.65 -18.02 7.47
C ALA A 111 -42.10 -18.11 7.53
N ILE A 112 -41.53 -18.58 8.65
CA ILE A 112 -40.06 -18.62 8.83
C ILE A 112 -39.42 -19.85 8.16
N GLU A 113 -40.17 -20.89 7.79
CA GLU A 113 -39.53 -22.19 7.45
C GLU A 113 -39.36 -22.54 5.97
N ASN A 114 -39.82 -21.76 4.98
CA ASN A 114 -39.87 -22.28 3.58
C ASN A 114 -39.57 -21.31 2.42
N CYS A 115 -38.66 -20.35 2.54
CA CYS A 115 -38.31 -19.48 1.39
C CYS A 115 -36.80 -19.28 1.20
N THR A 116 -36.14 -20.29 0.61
CA THR A 116 -34.93 -20.09 -0.21
C THR A 116 -35.23 -20.52 -1.64
N VAL A 117 -35.22 -19.57 -2.58
CA VAL A 117 -35.20 -19.87 -4.02
C VAL A 117 -33.97 -19.20 -4.64
N PRO A 118 -33.06 -19.93 -5.30
CA PRO A 118 -31.86 -19.34 -5.89
C PRO A 118 -32.18 -18.65 -7.22
N VAL A 119 -31.69 -17.42 -7.39
CA VAL A 119 -31.70 -16.70 -8.67
C VAL A 119 -30.54 -17.23 -9.53
N VAL A 120 -30.84 -17.67 -10.75
CA VAL A 120 -29.86 -18.01 -11.79
C VAL A 120 -29.71 -16.79 -12.71
N VAL A 121 -28.49 -16.30 -12.86
CA VAL A 121 -28.13 -15.22 -13.80
C VAL A 121 -27.50 -15.86 -15.03
N ASP A 122 -28.03 -15.49 -16.19
CA ASP A 122 -27.61 -15.96 -17.51
C ASP A 122 -26.26 -15.34 -17.92
N PHE A 123 -25.35 -16.15 -18.47
CA PHE A 123 -23.94 -15.80 -18.65
C PHE A 123 -23.66 -14.92 -19.87
N GLU A 124 -24.65 -14.56 -20.69
CA GLU A 124 -24.45 -13.78 -21.93
C GLU A 124 -24.66 -12.27 -21.81
N MET A 125 -24.92 -11.72 -20.62
CA MET A 125 -24.98 -10.26 -20.40
C MET A 125 -23.96 -9.71 -19.40
N ALA A 126 -22.96 -10.50 -19.04
CA ALA A 126 -21.91 -10.09 -18.09
C ALA A 126 -20.85 -9.13 -18.66
N GLU A 127 -20.89 -8.79 -19.95
CA GLU A 127 -19.89 -7.88 -20.57
C GLU A 127 -20.29 -6.40 -20.63
N VAL A 128 -21.49 -5.99 -20.18
CA VAL A 128 -21.94 -4.59 -20.37
C VAL A 128 -22.19 -3.78 -19.08
N GLN A 129 -22.04 -4.34 -17.88
CA GLN A 129 -22.19 -3.56 -16.62
C GLN A 129 -21.15 -3.85 -15.53
N THR A 130 -19.87 -3.95 -15.89
CA THR A 130 -18.76 -3.86 -14.92
C THR A 130 -18.22 -2.44 -14.81
N ASN A 131 -19.00 -1.49 -14.29
CA ASN A 131 -18.45 -0.22 -13.85
C ASN A 131 -19.12 0.30 -12.57
N LYS A 132 -19.06 -0.49 -11.49
CA LYS A 132 -18.63 0.13 -10.22
C LYS A 132 -17.18 0.55 -10.45
N ALA A 133 -16.95 1.82 -10.77
CA ALA A 133 -15.61 2.37 -10.89
C ALA A 133 -14.89 2.12 -9.57
N CYS A 134 -13.89 1.26 -9.63
CA CYS A 134 -12.97 1.04 -8.54
C CYS A 134 -12.31 2.38 -8.16
N GLU A 135 -12.12 2.69 -6.86
CA GLU A 135 -11.34 3.86 -6.38
C GLU A 135 -9.96 3.99 -7.06
N CYS A 136 -9.45 2.95 -7.70
CA CYS A 136 -8.22 3.00 -8.48
C CYS A 136 -8.32 3.51 -9.91
N LYS A 137 -9.50 3.51 -10.54
CA LYS A 137 -9.67 4.20 -11.82
C LYS A 137 -9.52 5.73 -11.65
N GLU A 138 -9.86 6.24 -10.46
CA GLU A 138 -9.71 7.65 -10.07
C GLU A 138 -8.26 8.02 -9.70
N ASN A 139 -7.40 7.03 -9.43
CA ASN A 139 -5.98 7.21 -9.09
C ASN A 139 -5.06 7.07 -10.31
N ASN A 140 -5.58 7.37 -11.51
CA ASN A 140 -4.86 7.23 -12.75
C ASN A 140 -4.23 8.53 -13.21
N PHE A 141 -2.98 8.43 -13.63
CA PHE A 141 -2.13 9.49 -14.14
C PHE A 141 -1.06 8.85 -15.02
N TYR A 142 -0.23 9.63 -15.69
CA TYR A 142 0.76 9.08 -16.60
C TYR A 142 1.78 8.23 -15.83
N TRP A 143 2.12 7.06 -16.40
CA TRP A 143 2.96 6.01 -15.77
C TRP A 143 2.36 5.32 -14.54
N SER A 144 1.08 5.50 -14.25
CA SER A 144 0.45 4.86 -13.09
C SER A 144 0.44 3.32 -13.18
N SER A 145 0.62 2.74 -14.38
CA SER A 145 0.79 1.28 -14.59
C SER A 145 2.11 0.72 -14.03
N LYS A 146 3.14 1.57 -13.85
CA LYS A 146 4.50 1.15 -13.47
C LYS A 146 4.72 1.05 -11.96
N ILE A 147 3.73 1.43 -11.17
CA ILE A 147 3.81 1.48 -9.72
C ILE A 147 2.55 0.86 -9.09
N THR A 148 2.67 0.41 -7.85
CA THR A 148 1.60 -0.24 -7.09
C THR A 148 0.48 0.73 -6.73
N CYS A 149 -0.67 0.19 -6.27
CA CYS A 149 -1.79 1.01 -5.82
C CYS A 149 -1.42 1.93 -4.63
N ALA A 150 -0.64 1.43 -3.67
CA ALA A 150 -0.19 2.22 -2.53
C ALA A 150 0.71 3.38 -2.97
N GLU A 151 1.62 3.13 -3.91
CA GLU A 151 2.50 4.15 -4.47
C GLU A 151 1.71 5.18 -5.28
N ARG A 152 0.71 4.75 -6.08
CA ARG A 152 -0.18 5.68 -6.79
C ARG A 152 -0.92 6.62 -5.84
N LYS A 153 -1.50 6.06 -4.78
CA LYS A 153 -2.18 6.84 -3.73
C LYS A 153 -1.20 7.82 -3.08
N LYS A 154 0.03 7.38 -2.79
CA LYS A 154 1.04 8.25 -2.17
C LYS A 154 1.50 9.39 -3.09
N VAL A 155 1.67 9.14 -4.39
CA VAL A 155 1.98 10.19 -5.37
C VAL A 155 0.88 11.23 -5.42
N LEU A 156 -0.39 10.80 -5.49
CA LEU A 156 -1.54 11.71 -5.52
C LEU A 156 -1.69 12.48 -4.21
N GLU A 157 -1.47 11.84 -3.06
CA GLU A 157 -1.46 12.47 -1.74
C GLU A 157 -0.39 13.57 -1.68
N VAL A 158 0.85 13.28 -2.08
CA VAL A 158 1.93 14.27 -2.12
C VAL A 158 1.59 15.43 -3.04
N CYS A 159 1.07 15.16 -4.24
CA CYS A 159 0.67 16.22 -5.16
C CYS A 159 -0.51 17.05 -4.63
N ALA A 160 -1.48 16.44 -3.96
CA ALA A 160 -2.58 17.12 -3.31
C ALA A 160 -2.11 17.99 -2.13
N ASN A 161 -1.17 17.50 -1.32
CA ASN A 161 -0.59 18.25 -0.20
C ASN A 161 0.15 19.51 -0.65
N ILE A 162 0.78 19.48 -1.84
CA ILE A 162 1.57 20.60 -2.35
C ILE A 162 0.71 21.58 -3.17
N TRP A 163 -0.12 21.08 -4.09
CA TRP A 163 -0.83 21.89 -5.10
C TRP A 163 -2.36 21.82 -5.01
N GLY A 164 -2.89 21.05 -4.07
CA GLY A 164 -4.33 20.89 -3.83
C GLY A 164 -4.98 19.80 -4.68
N GLU A 165 -6.16 19.35 -4.22
CA GLU A 165 -6.95 18.28 -4.84
C GLU A 165 -7.25 18.50 -6.32
N LYS A 166 -7.49 19.75 -6.74
CA LYS A 166 -7.83 20.08 -8.13
C LYS A 166 -6.70 19.77 -9.13
N GLN A 167 -5.45 19.89 -8.71
CA GLN A 167 -4.28 19.76 -9.60
C GLN A 167 -3.55 18.42 -9.45
N LYS A 168 -3.98 17.56 -8.51
CA LYS A 168 -3.19 16.39 -8.10
C LYS A 168 -2.86 15.42 -9.24
N ILE A 169 -3.78 15.16 -10.16
CA ILE A 169 -3.57 14.19 -11.26
C ILE A 169 -2.59 14.72 -12.30
N GLU A 170 -2.71 16.00 -12.66
CA GLU A 170 -1.80 16.65 -13.60
C GLU A 170 -0.38 16.70 -13.01
N LYS A 171 -0.25 17.18 -11.77
CA LYS A 171 1.05 17.25 -11.08
C LYS A 171 1.64 15.87 -10.84
N ALA A 172 0.82 14.84 -10.57
CA ALA A 172 1.27 13.46 -10.47
C ALA A 172 1.85 12.94 -11.80
N SER A 173 1.17 13.22 -12.92
CA SER A 173 1.68 12.88 -14.26
C SER A 173 3.04 13.55 -14.56
N MET A 174 3.19 14.82 -14.17
CA MET A 174 4.45 15.56 -14.32
C MET A 174 5.56 14.98 -13.45
N LEU A 175 5.26 14.71 -12.17
CA LEU A 175 6.22 14.13 -11.23
C LEU A 175 6.68 12.74 -11.70
N MET A 176 5.77 11.91 -12.20
CA MET A 176 6.12 10.60 -12.74
C MET A 176 7.00 10.68 -13.98
N ALA A 177 6.78 11.65 -14.87
CA ALA A 177 7.65 11.84 -16.02
C ALA A 177 9.08 12.22 -15.59
N VAL A 178 9.21 13.06 -14.55
CA VAL A 178 10.51 13.38 -13.95
C VAL A 178 11.15 12.13 -13.34
N MET A 179 10.41 11.34 -12.56
CA MET A 179 10.92 10.10 -11.97
C MET A 179 11.32 9.08 -13.05
N HIS A 180 10.56 8.98 -14.14
CA HIS A 180 10.88 8.10 -15.26
C HIS A 180 12.22 8.48 -15.90
N LEU A 181 12.49 9.77 -16.12
CA LEU A 181 13.78 10.25 -16.62
C LEU A 181 14.91 9.98 -15.62
N GLU A 182 14.73 10.42 -14.38
CA GLU A 182 15.78 10.41 -13.36
C GLU A 182 16.14 9.00 -12.87
N THR A 183 15.20 8.07 -12.90
CA THR A 183 15.43 6.68 -12.48
C THR A 183 15.84 5.75 -13.62
N GLY A 184 16.01 6.27 -14.84
CA GLY A 184 16.23 5.43 -16.01
C GLY A 184 15.09 4.43 -16.23
N LYS A 185 13.84 4.90 -16.05
CA LYS A 185 12.57 4.17 -16.28
C LYS A 185 12.20 3.11 -15.23
N THR A 186 12.96 3.01 -14.13
CA THR A 186 12.76 1.95 -13.14
C THR A 186 11.79 2.33 -12.02
N PHE A 187 11.59 3.63 -11.77
CA PHE A 187 10.87 4.15 -10.60
C PHE A 187 11.41 3.63 -9.27
N SER A 188 12.67 3.20 -9.24
CA SER A 188 13.28 2.61 -8.05
C SER A 188 13.77 3.69 -7.08
N PRO A 189 13.41 3.61 -5.79
CA PRO A 189 13.93 4.51 -4.75
C PRO A 189 15.41 4.27 -4.43
N SER A 190 16.00 3.16 -4.89
CA SER A 190 17.42 2.85 -4.70
C SER A 190 18.27 3.14 -5.93
N GLN A 191 17.70 3.74 -6.99
CA GLN A 191 18.40 4.00 -8.23
C GLN A 191 19.60 4.93 -8.01
N LYS A 192 20.80 4.45 -8.35
CA LYS A 192 22.04 5.22 -8.26
C LYS A 192 22.32 5.89 -9.61
N GLY A 193 22.65 7.18 -9.56
CA GLY A 193 23.13 7.94 -10.70
C GLY A 193 24.53 8.50 -10.43
N VAL A 194 25.30 8.65 -11.50
CA VAL A 194 26.62 9.29 -11.45
C VAL A 194 26.72 10.25 -12.63
N SER A 195 26.96 11.53 -12.36
CA SER A 195 27.17 12.50 -13.44
C SER A 195 28.51 12.26 -14.14
N SER A 196 28.65 12.89 -15.30
CA SER A 196 29.92 13.00 -16.02
C SER A 196 31.09 13.55 -15.19
N SER A 197 30.81 14.34 -14.14
CA SER A 197 31.79 14.90 -13.20
C SER A 197 32.09 13.99 -12.01
N GLY A 198 31.42 12.84 -11.90
CA GLY A 198 31.56 11.88 -10.80
C GLY A 198 30.73 12.24 -9.56
N ALA A 199 29.80 13.19 -9.66
CA ALA A 199 28.84 13.46 -8.59
C ALA A 199 27.83 12.31 -8.51
N LYS A 200 27.49 11.89 -7.29
CA LYS A 200 26.60 10.75 -7.03
C LYS A 200 25.21 11.24 -6.66
N TYR A 201 24.20 10.54 -7.16
CA TYR A 201 22.79 10.84 -6.95
C TYR A 201 22.02 9.55 -6.62
N ILE A 202 20.91 9.68 -5.88
CA ILE A 202 20.14 8.53 -5.40
C ILE A 202 18.62 8.75 -5.46
N GLY A 203 17.89 7.72 -5.83
CA GLY A 203 16.45 7.59 -5.66
C GLY A 203 15.59 8.24 -6.74
N LEU A 204 14.30 8.41 -6.41
CA LEU A 204 13.21 8.72 -7.34
C LEU A 204 13.42 10.02 -8.13
N VAL A 205 14.09 11.01 -7.54
CA VAL A 205 14.40 12.30 -8.16
C VAL A 205 15.91 12.59 -8.12
N GLN A 206 16.74 11.56 -7.96
CA GLN A 206 18.20 11.66 -7.96
C GLN A 206 18.74 12.71 -6.98
N PHE A 207 18.44 12.54 -5.68
CA PHE A 207 18.95 13.41 -4.62
C PHE A 207 20.47 13.41 -4.56
N SER A 208 21.08 14.60 -4.48
CA SER A 208 22.50 14.73 -4.13
C SER A 208 22.73 14.54 -2.63
N ALA A 209 23.98 14.27 -2.21
CA ALA A 209 24.32 14.19 -0.79
C ALA A 209 24.01 15.51 -0.04
N THR A 210 24.26 16.65 -0.66
CA THR A 210 23.96 17.98 -0.10
C THR A 210 22.45 18.19 0.07
N THR A 211 21.66 17.77 -0.91
CA THR A 211 20.19 17.82 -0.84
C THR A 211 19.67 16.88 0.25
N ALA A 212 20.23 15.68 0.38
CA ALA A 212 19.86 14.76 1.46
C ALA A 212 20.09 15.38 2.84
N GLN A 213 21.25 16.03 3.04
CA GLN A 213 21.58 16.71 4.29
C GLN A 213 20.63 17.87 4.58
N SER A 214 20.30 18.71 3.59
CA SER A 214 19.38 19.83 3.80
C SER A 214 17.95 19.38 4.13
N LEU A 215 17.58 18.14 3.76
CA LEU A 215 16.31 17.50 4.11
C LEU A 215 16.37 16.72 5.43
N GLY A 216 17.49 16.78 6.17
CA GLY A 216 17.66 16.11 7.46
C GLY A 216 17.88 14.60 7.36
N THR A 217 18.49 14.12 6.28
CA THR A 217 18.81 12.69 6.07
C THR A 217 20.19 12.53 5.42
N THR A 218 20.54 11.32 5.00
CA THR A 218 21.80 11.01 4.31
C THR A 218 21.54 10.34 2.97
N TYR A 219 22.54 10.43 2.08
CA TYR A 219 22.53 9.75 0.79
C TYR A 219 22.25 8.24 0.94
N ASP A 220 22.95 7.57 1.88
CA ASP A 220 22.81 6.13 2.09
C ASP A 220 21.47 5.77 2.73
N ALA A 221 20.91 6.63 3.59
CA ALA A 221 19.59 6.41 4.17
C ALA A 221 18.51 6.50 3.09
N LEU A 222 18.56 7.50 2.20
CA LEU A 222 17.62 7.63 1.09
C LEU A 222 17.62 6.37 0.20
N GLY A 223 18.80 5.83 -0.14
CA GLY A 223 18.91 4.64 -0.97
C GLY A 223 18.38 3.34 -0.35
N LYS A 224 18.14 3.33 0.97
CA LYS A 224 17.54 2.20 1.71
C LYS A 224 16.04 2.36 1.95
N MET A 225 15.47 3.51 1.60
CA MET A 225 14.04 3.76 1.81
C MET A 225 13.18 3.05 0.77
N THR A 226 11.99 2.65 1.19
CA THR A 226 10.91 2.25 0.27
C THR A 226 10.41 3.46 -0.52
N PHE A 227 9.71 3.22 -1.63
CA PHE A 227 9.10 4.28 -2.44
C PHE A 227 8.25 5.21 -1.57
N LEU A 228 7.37 4.64 -0.75
CA LEU A 228 6.45 5.39 0.12
C LEU A 228 7.18 6.31 1.11
N ARG A 229 8.27 5.82 1.71
CA ARG A 229 9.09 6.61 2.64
C ARG A 229 9.88 7.69 1.91
N GLN A 230 10.45 7.38 0.76
CA GLN A 230 11.22 8.35 -0.01
C GLN A 230 10.34 9.47 -0.58
N MET A 231 9.05 9.20 -0.85
CA MET A 231 8.08 10.21 -1.26
C MET A 231 7.87 11.32 -0.22
N GLU A 232 8.06 11.06 1.08
CA GLU A 232 8.03 12.11 2.12
C GLU A 232 9.17 13.14 1.92
N TYR A 233 10.34 12.69 1.43
CA TYR A 233 11.47 13.55 1.12
C TYR A 233 11.31 14.24 -0.23
N VAL A 234 10.71 13.56 -1.22
CA VAL A 234 10.31 14.18 -2.49
C VAL A 234 9.35 15.33 -2.23
N GLU A 235 8.36 15.15 -1.34
CA GLU A 235 7.43 16.21 -0.96
C GLU A 235 8.15 17.43 -0.37
N LYS A 236 9.04 17.21 0.62
CA LYS A 236 9.82 18.29 1.24
C LYS A 236 10.69 19.03 0.22
N TYR A 237 11.29 18.30 -0.72
CA TYR A 237 12.12 18.86 -1.77
C TYR A 237 11.33 19.74 -2.73
N LEU A 238 10.19 19.25 -3.23
CA LEU A 238 9.35 19.98 -4.18
C LEU A 238 8.70 21.22 -3.55
N LYS A 239 8.40 21.22 -2.25
CA LYS A 239 7.83 22.39 -1.56
C LYS A 239 8.69 23.66 -1.65
N GLN A 240 10.00 23.53 -1.87
CA GLN A 240 10.92 24.67 -1.93
C GLN A 240 10.59 25.68 -3.04
N ASN A 241 10.10 25.20 -4.20
CA ASN A 241 9.76 26.04 -5.35
C ASN A 241 8.34 25.79 -5.88
N LYS A 242 7.43 25.27 -5.04
CA LYS A 242 6.09 24.83 -5.46
C LYS A 242 5.30 25.85 -6.27
N ASP A 243 5.42 27.13 -5.91
CA ASP A 243 4.65 28.23 -6.51
C ASP A 243 5.23 28.67 -7.88
N LYS A 244 6.50 28.34 -8.15
CA LYS A 244 7.15 28.59 -9.44
C LYS A 244 7.02 27.42 -10.41
N MET A 245 6.67 26.22 -9.91
CA MET A 245 6.53 25.00 -10.71
C MET A 245 5.20 24.93 -11.45
N THR A 246 5.07 25.78 -12.48
CA THR A 246 3.84 25.89 -13.27
C THR A 246 3.78 24.89 -14.42
N THR A 247 4.91 24.64 -15.10
CA THR A 247 5.00 23.72 -16.25
C THR A 247 5.67 22.38 -15.92
N LEU A 248 5.51 21.38 -16.79
CA LEU A 248 6.29 20.13 -16.75
C LEU A 248 7.81 20.40 -16.75
N THR A 249 8.24 21.39 -17.54
CA THR A 249 9.66 21.77 -17.62
C THR A 249 10.13 22.37 -16.30
N ASP A 250 9.32 23.20 -15.62
CA ASP A 250 9.66 23.72 -14.29
C ASP A 250 9.80 22.61 -13.24
N PHE A 251 8.97 21.57 -13.31
CA PHE A 251 9.12 20.37 -12.50
C PHE A 251 10.47 19.70 -12.71
N TYR A 252 10.89 19.59 -13.97
CA TYR A 252 12.17 19.01 -14.30
C TYR A 252 13.35 19.92 -13.90
N LEU A 253 13.22 21.24 -14.04
CA LEU A 253 14.23 22.21 -13.60
C LEU A 253 14.46 22.14 -12.10
N GLN A 254 13.45 21.77 -11.30
CA GLN A 254 13.64 21.52 -9.88
C GLN A 254 14.62 20.37 -9.63
N VAL A 255 14.83 19.44 -10.56
CA VAL A 255 15.85 18.39 -10.44
C VAL A 255 17.13 18.77 -11.18
N LEU A 256 17.01 19.23 -12.43
CA LEU A 256 18.14 19.56 -13.29
C LEU A 256 18.95 20.75 -12.78
N LEU A 257 18.28 21.87 -12.47
CA LEU A 257 18.92 23.13 -12.10
C LEU A 257 17.95 24.08 -11.36
N PRO A 258 17.72 23.90 -10.04
CA PRO A 258 16.64 24.57 -9.29
C PRO A 258 16.61 26.09 -9.36
N SER A 259 17.74 26.73 -9.66
CA SER A 259 17.85 28.19 -9.79
C SER A 259 17.09 28.77 -11.00
N HIS A 260 16.65 27.95 -11.97
CA HIS A 260 15.96 28.42 -13.17
C HIS A 260 14.47 28.02 -13.19
N VAL A 261 13.95 27.45 -12.09
CA VAL A 261 12.52 27.13 -11.95
C VAL A 261 11.68 28.41 -12.07
N GLY A 262 10.67 28.37 -12.95
CA GLY A 262 9.83 29.51 -13.33
C GLY A 262 10.03 29.96 -14.77
N HIS A 263 11.12 29.56 -15.42
CA HIS A 263 11.41 29.88 -16.82
C HIS A 263 10.98 28.78 -17.81
N GLY A 264 10.32 27.71 -17.36
CA GLY A 264 9.94 26.58 -18.20
C GLY A 264 9.03 26.92 -19.38
N SER A 265 8.31 28.05 -19.32
CA SER A 265 7.48 28.54 -20.42
C SER A 265 8.22 29.40 -21.45
N GLU A 266 9.52 29.66 -21.29
CA GLU A 266 10.30 30.58 -22.13
C GLU A 266 11.20 29.79 -23.10
N PRO A 267 10.79 29.49 -24.36
CA PRO A 267 11.50 28.52 -25.19
C PRO A 267 12.94 28.91 -25.51
N LYS A 268 13.22 30.21 -25.64
CA LYS A 268 14.54 30.77 -25.97
C LYS A 268 15.41 31.04 -24.75
N TYR A 269 14.92 30.78 -23.55
CA TYR A 269 15.70 30.94 -22.33
C TYR A 269 16.87 29.95 -22.34
N ILE A 270 18.07 30.42 -21.96
CA ILE A 270 19.30 29.63 -22.00
C ILE A 270 19.52 29.00 -20.62
N VAL A 271 19.49 27.67 -20.55
CA VAL A 271 19.72 26.89 -19.33
C VAL A 271 21.20 26.65 -19.09
N PHE A 272 21.92 26.28 -20.16
CA PHE A 272 23.37 26.12 -20.14
C PHE A 272 23.99 26.93 -21.28
N ASP A 273 25.11 27.58 -21.01
CA ASP A 273 25.82 28.42 -21.98
C ASP A 273 27.32 28.21 -21.83
N GLU A 274 27.92 27.43 -22.73
CA GLU A 274 29.35 27.13 -22.66
C GLU A 274 30.22 28.37 -22.99
N SER A 275 29.65 29.41 -23.61
CA SER A 275 30.39 30.61 -24.03
C SER A 275 30.77 31.54 -22.87
N ILE A 276 30.11 31.42 -21.72
CA ILE A 276 30.33 32.34 -20.59
C ILE A 276 31.71 32.15 -19.95
N ALA A 277 32.22 33.21 -19.35
CA ALA A 277 33.43 33.15 -18.54
C ALA A 277 33.14 32.57 -17.15
N VAL A 278 34.14 31.89 -16.57
CA VAL A 278 34.15 31.46 -15.17
C VAL A 278 35.31 32.15 -14.44
N PRO A 279 35.19 32.43 -13.13
CA PRO A 279 36.23 33.13 -12.37
C PRO A 279 37.60 32.45 -12.41
N ASP A 280 37.62 31.11 -12.49
CA ASP A 280 38.83 30.32 -12.64
C ASP A 280 38.57 29.03 -13.45
N ASN A 281 39.62 28.51 -14.08
CA ASN A 281 39.60 27.27 -14.88
C ASN A 281 39.85 26.00 -14.05
N GLY A 282 40.00 26.14 -12.73
CA GLY A 282 40.17 25.05 -11.78
C GLY A 282 41.60 24.54 -11.62
N ILE A 283 42.57 24.99 -12.43
CA ILE A 283 43.94 24.42 -12.44
C ILE A 283 44.61 24.56 -11.08
N GLU A 284 44.49 25.73 -10.46
CA GLU A 284 45.09 26.04 -9.15
C GLU A 284 44.25 25.50 -7.96
N ASN A 285 43.10 24.90 -8.23
CA ASN A 285 42.15 24.48 -7.21
C ASN A 285 42.25 22.98 -6.90
N SER A 286 42.15 22.63 -5.62
CA SER A 286 42.03 21.23 -5.17
C SER A 286 40.81 20.54 -5.79
N LEU A 287 40.84 19.19 -5.88
CA LEU A 287 39.69 18.43 -6.42
C LEU A 287 38.40 18.72 -5.64
N GLU A 288 38.50 18.85 -4.33
CA GLU A 288 37.37 19.19 -3.46
C GLU A 288 36.79 20.56 -3.80
N LYS A 289 37.64 21.58 -3.92
CA LYS A 289 37.21 22.93 -4.32
C LYS A 289 36.60 22.95 -5.71
N ARG A 290 37.15 22.20 -6.66
CA ARG A 290 36.56 22.03 -8.01
C ARG A 290 35.19 21.36 -7.95
N LYS A 291 35.02 20.31 -7.16
CA LYS A 291 33.72 19.65 -6.96
C LYS A 291 32.69 20.55 -6.26
N ALA A 292 33.14 21.46 -5.40
CA ALA A 292 32.27 22.46 -4.77
C ALA A 292 31.89 23.61 -5.72
N ASN A 293 32.79 24.01 -6.63
CA ASN A 293 32.54 25.08 -7.59
C ASN A 293 31.63 24.63 -8.74
N ILE A 294 31.80 23.39 -9.25
CA ILE A 294 31.11 22.91 -10.46
C ILE A 294 29.57 22.86 -10.32
N THR A 295 29.06 22.85 -9.09
CA THR A 295 27.61 22.88 -8.79
C THR A 295 27.05 24.28 -8.62
N LYS A 296 27.90 25.32 -8.69
CA LYS A 296 27.54 26.73 -8.47
C LYS A 296 27.64 27.52 -9.76
N HIS A 297 26.90 28.62 -9.82
CA HIS A 297 27.07 29.62 -10.87
C HIS A 297 28.43 30.33 -10.75
N PRO A 298 29.11 30.65 -11.87
CA PRO A 298 28.72 30.37 -13.26
C PRO A 298 29.19 29.00 -13.80
N TRP A 299 29.94 28.20 -13.03
CA TRP A 299 30.51 26.92 -13.50
C TRP A 299 29.44 25.92 -13.96
N VAL A 300 28.34 25.79 -13.21
CA VAL A 300 27.25 24.86 -13.56
C VAL A 300 26.62 25.21 -14.91
N THR A 301 26.47 26.51 -15.22
CA THR A 301 25.97 26.99 -16.51
C THR A 301 26.96 26.71 -17.64
N LYS A 302 28.25 27.01 -17.44
CA LYS A 302 29.29 26.80 -18.47
C LYS A 302 29.47 25.32 -18.80
N TYR A 303 29.64 24.48 -17.79
CA TYR A 303 30.01 23.07 -17.99
C TYR A 303 28.79 22.13 -18.06
N GLY A 304 27.58 22.64 -17.83
CA GLY A 304 26.35 21.88 -17.92
C GLY A 304 26.00 21.46 -19.35
N TYR A 305 26.28 22.29 -20.35
CA TYR A 305 26.01 22.01 -21.77
C TYR A 305 26.60 20.67 -22.21
N ALA A 306 27.93 20.52 -22.13
CA ALA A 306 28.63 19.31 -22.55
C ALA A 306 28.35 18.08 -21.65
N SER A 307 27.81 18.29 -20.46
CA SER A 307 27.45 17.22 -19.51
C SER A 307 26.06 16.63 -19.79
N ASN A 308 25.20 17.35 -20.52
CA ASN A 308 23.81 16.98 -20.75
C ASN A 308 23.50 16.80 -22.25
N ALA A 309 24.29 15.94 -22.91
CA ALA A 309 24.14 15.63 -24.33
C ALA A 309 22.72 15.19 -24.80
N PRO A 310 21.86 14.57 -23.97
CA PRO A 310 20.48 14.25 -24.38
C PRO A 310 19.65 15.48 -24.81
N PHE A 311 19.98 16.68 -24.32
CA PHE A 311 19.30 17.92 -24.70
C PHE A 311 19.86 18.59 -25.95
N MET A 312 20.84 18.00 -26.64
CA MET A 312 21.36 18.56 -27.89
C MET A 312 20.40 18.25 -29.04
N LYS A 313 19.45 19.14 -29.32
CA LYS A 313 18.39 18.93 -30.31
C LYS A 313 18.54 19.85 -31.53
N GLU A 314 19.51 20.76 -31.54
CA GLU A 314 19.82 21.56 -32.72
C GLU A 314 20.35 20.69 -33.88
N THR A 315 20.09 21.11 -35.12
CA THR A 315 20.46 20.34 -36.31
C THR A 315 21.98 20.12 -36.38
N GLY A 316 22.41 18.85 -36.33
CA GLY A 316 23.81 18.46 -36.41
C GLY A 316 24.56 18.48 -35.07
N GLU A 317 23.96 19.04 -34.02
CA GLU A 317 24.60 19.25 -32.72
C GLU A 317 24.98 17.93 -32.02
N TYR A 318 24.01 17.02 -31.86
CA TYR A 318 24.24 15.72 -31.21
C TYR A 318 25.25 14.84 -31.97
N LYS A 319 25.30 14.99 -33.31
CA LYS A 319 26.22 14.25 -34.18
C LYS A 319 27.63 14.83 -34.12
N ASN A 320 27.76 16.13 -33.81
CA ASN A 320 29.05 16.77 -33.64
C ASN A 320 29.77 16.22 -32.40
N SER A 321 31.06 15.94 -32.54
CA SER A 321 31.92 15.44 -31.47
C SER A 321 33.22 16.21 -31.49
N ARG A 322 33.64 16.73 -30.33
CA ARG A 322 34.83 17.57 -30.18
C ARG A 322 35.58 17.27 -28.89
N LYS A 323 36.84 17.69 -28.83
CA LYS A 323 37.59 17.73 -27.56
C LYS A 323 37.11 18.93 -26.75
N ALA A 324 36.64 18.68 -25.53
CA ALA A 324 36.21 19.70 -24.59
C ALA A 324 36.95 19.56 -23.26
N TRP A 325 37.27 20.69 -22.62
CA TRP A 325 37.92 20.70 -21.31
C TRP A 325 36.98 20.23 -20.21
N HIS A 326 37.40 19.25 -19.41
CA HIS A 326 36.60 18.75 -18.29
C HIS A 326 37.10 19.31 -16.95
N TYR A 327 36.39 20.31 -16.42
CA TYR A 327 36.78 21.06 -15.22
C TYR A 327 37.11 20.18 -14.00
N SER A 328 36.33 19.14 -13.71
CA SER A 328 36.58 18.32 -12.51
C SER A 328 37.72 17.30 -12.66
N SER A 329 38.12 16.94 -13.87
CA SER A 329 39.27 16.03 -14.08
C SER A 329 40.51 16.73 -14.62
N GLN A 330 40.39 18.01 -15.01
CA GLN A 330 41.47 18.81 -15.58
C GLN A 330 42.12 18.09 -16.78
N SER A 331 41.26 17.58 -17.66
CA SER A 331 41.68 16.85 -18.85
C SER A 331 40.72 17.07 -20.00
N TYR A 332 41.23 17.01 -21.24
CA TYR A 332 40.39 17.03 -22.43
C TYR A 332 39.66 15.71 -22.57
N LYS A 333 38.34 15.79 -22.78
CA LYS A 333 37.47 14.64 -23.06
C LYS A 333 36.74 14.84 -24.38
N THR A 334 36.53 13.77 -25.12
CA THR A 334 35.64 13.78 -26.28
C THR A 334 34.20 13.94 -25.79
N ARG A 335 33.51 15.00 -26.25
CA ARG A 335 32.13 15.36 -25.88
C ARG A 335 31.33 15.70 -27.13
N ARG A 336 30.02 15.46 -27.09
CA ARG A 336 29.09 15.87 -28.15
C ARG A 336 28.80 17.37 -28.07
N GLY A 337 28.26 17.94 -29.15
CA GLY A 337 27.78 19.31 -29.19
C GLY A 337 28.75 20.32 -29.81
N PHE A 338 28.27 21.52 -30.10
CA PHE A 338 29.04 22.60 -30.71
C PHE A 338 30.02 23.24 -29.72
N GLU A 339 31.06 23.88 -30.26
CA GLU A 339 31.92 24.75 -29.46
C GLU A 339 31.12 26.00 -29.07
N ASN A 340 31.18 26.40 -27.79
CA ASN A 340 30.37 27.49 -27.24
C ASN A 340 28.86 27.25 -27.38
N GLY A 341 28.46 25.97 -27.39
CA GLY A 341 27.07 25.58 -27.52
C GLY A 341 26.21 25.99 -26.32
N LYS A 342 24.90 26.04 -26.56
CA LYS A 342 23.90 26.45 -25.58
C LYS A 342 22.83 25.38 -25.49
N THR A 343 22.27 25.20 -24.30
CA THR A 343 21.05 24.43 -24.13
C THR A 343 19.91 25.39 -23.90
N TYR A 344 18.95 25.39 -24.81
CA TYR A 344 17.74 26.21 -24.70
C TYR A 344 16.62 25.46 -24.00
N MET A 345 15.72 26.20 -23.36
CA MET A 345 14.58 25.63 -22.65
C MET A 345 13.67 24.78 -23.54
N TRP A 346 13.54 25.13 -24.82
CA TRP A 346 12.75 24.33 -25.77
C TRP A 346 13.30 22.92 -25.93
N GLU A 347 14.62 22.71 -25.82
CA GLU A 347 15.25 21.40 -25.96
C GLU A 347 14.98 20.52 -24.73
N VAL A 348 15.10 21.12 -23.55
CA VAL A 348 14.74 20.48 -22.28
C VAL A 348 13.26 20.12 -22.28
N THR A 349 12.40 21.08 -22.64
CA THR A 349 10.95 20.88 -22.75
C THR A 349 10.63 19.76 -23.73
N LYS A 350 11.28 19.74 -24.89
CA LYS A 350 11.10 18.70 -25.90
C LYS A 350 11.43 17.32 -25.37
N VAL A 351 12.59 17.13 -24.74
CA VAL A 351 12.98 15.82 -24.17
C VAL A 351 12.01 15.38 -23.09
N VAL A 352 11.75 16.23 -22.10
CA VAL A 352 10.88 15.85 -20.97
C VAL A 352 9.46 15.57 -21.46
N THR A 353 8.98 16.30 -22.45
CA THR A 353 7.63 16.12 -23.00
C THR A 353 7.56 14.87 -23.89
N GLU A 354 8.38 14.78 -24.94
CA GLU A 354 8.31 13.74 -25.97
C GLU A 354 8.81 12.38 -25.47
N ASP A 355 9.90 12.35 -24.71
CA ASP A 355 10.55 11.10 -24.31
C ASP A 355 10.00 10.54 -22.99
N HIS A 356 9.36 11.38 -22.17
CA HIS A 356 9.00 11.01 -20.79
C HIS A 356 7.57 11.32 -20.39
N TYR A 357 6.95 12.41 -20.83
CA TYR A 357 5.57 12.72 -20.43
C TYR A 357 4.54 12.07 -21.36
N ILE A 358 4.62 12.32 -22.66
CA ILE A 358 3.70 11.79 -23.68
C ILE A 358 3.62 10.26 -23.66
N PRO A 359 4.75 9.50 -23.59
CA PRO A 359 4.67 8.04 -23.57
C PRO A 359 3.93 7.50 -22.35
N GLY A 360 3.97 8.23 -21.23
CA GLY A 360 3.28 7.86 -19.99
C GLY A 360 1.75 7.83 -20.11
N LYS A 361 1.18 8.51 -21.13
CA LYS A 361 -0.25 8.43 -21.45
C LYS A 361 -0.71 7.02 -21.82
N ASN A 362 0.19 6.23 -22.42
CA ASN A 362 -0.08 4.84 -22.79
C ASN A 362 0.16 3.87 -21.63
N GLU A 363 0.67 4.37 -20.51
CA GLU A 363 1.09 3.60 -19.34
C GLU A 363 0.22 3.98 -18.13
N ILE A 364 -1.08 4.08 -18.39
CA ILE A 364 -2.11 4.28 -17.39
C ILE A 364 -2.59 2.91 -16.93
N PHE A 365 -2.82 2.74 -15.64
CA PHE A 365 -3.36 1.50 -15.09
C PHE A 365 -4.83 1.29 -15.53
N ILE A 366 -5.10 0.25 -16.32
CA ILE A 366 -6.43 -0.03 -16.91
C ILE A 366 -7.22 -1.08 -16.09
N GLY A 367 -6.59 -1.75 -15.13
CA GLY A 367 -7.19 -2.82 -14.34
C GLY A 367 -8.23 -2.36 -13.31
N THR A 368 -9.04 -3.31 -12.83
CA THR A 368 -9.75 -3.14 -11.56
C THR A 368 -8.73 -3.25 -10.43
N CYS A 369 -8.62 -2.25 -9.55
CA CYS A 369 -7.95 -2.58 -8.30
C CYS A 369 -8.86 -3.53 -7.55
N LYS A 370 -8.30 -4.68 -7.19
CA LYS A 370 -8.67 -5.28 -5.93
C LYS A 370 -8.43 -4.22 -4.86
N ASN A 371 -9.44 -3.89 -4.05
CA ASN A 371 -9.26 -3.02 -2.89
C ASN A 371 -8.55 -3.81 -1.77
N GLU A 372 -7.43 -4.37 -2.16
CA GLU A 372 -6.50 -5.14 -1.38
C GLU A 372 -5.17 -4.46 -1.69
N THR A 373 -4.50 -4.03 -0.63
CA THR A 373 -3.06 -3.95 -0.59
C THR A 373 -2.48 -5.30 -1.04
N ASN A 374 -2.46 -5.54 -2.35
CA ASN A 374 -1.26 -6.06 -2.97
C ASN A 374 -0.27 -4.91 -2.89
N LEU A 375 0.32 -4.76 -1.70
CA LEU A 375 1.77 -4.70 -1.69
C LEU A 375 2.18 -5.81 -2.65
N GLU A 376 2.86 -5.49 -3.74
CA GLU A 376 3.99 -6.34 -4.05
C GLU A 376 4.90 -6.20 -2.83
N LEU A 377 4.60 -7.04 -1.83
CA LEU A 377 5.58 -7.45 -0.87
C LEU A 377 6.61 -8.08 -1.77
N SER A 378 7.76 -7.42 -1.88
CA SER A 378 8.98 -8.20 -1.94
C SER A 378 8.86 -9.29 -0.87
N GLY A 379 8.53 -10.51 -1.27
CA GLY A 379 8.39 -11.64 -0.36
C GLY A 379 7.05 -12.37 -0.49
N LYS A 380 7.15 -13.68 -0.74
CA LYS A 380 6.12 -14.72 -0.70
C LYS A 380 5.23 -14.73 0.57
N TYR A 381 5.52 -13.93 1.60
CA TYR A 381 5.00 -14.06 2.96
C TYR A 381 4.33 -12.78 3.49
N PRO A 382 3.48 -12.85 4.55
CA PRO A 382 2.91 -11.68 5.18
C PRO A 382 3.98 -10.66 5.62
N PRO A 383 3.71 -9.34 5.61
CA PRO A 383 4.71 -8.31 5.86
C PRO A 383 5.53 -8.48 7.14
N TRP A 384 4.90 -8.86 8.25
CA TRP A 384 5.59 -9.08 9.52
C TRP A 384 6.46 -10.34 9.52
N VAL A 385 6.22 -11.29 8.62
CA VAL A 385 7.10 -12.45 8.41
C VAL A 385 8.40 -11.99 7.75
N ASN A 386 8.34 -11.12 6.75
CA ASN A 386 9.55 -10.58 6.12
C ASN A 386 10.40 -9.82 7.14
N ILE A 387 9.78 -8.99 7.98
CA ILE A 387 10.47 -8.29 9.07
C ILE A 387 11.10 -9.30 10.05
N ALA A 388 10.39 -10.37 10.40
CA ALA A 388 10.93 -11.40 11.28
C ALA A 388 12.15 -12.11 10.66
N ILE A 389 12.15 -12.36 9.34
CA ILE A 389 13.28 -12.95 8.62
C ILE A 389 14.47 -11.98 8.59
N GLU A 390 14.22 -10.69 8.38
CA GLU A 390 15.26 -9.66 8.43
C GLU A 390 15.89 -9.54 9.82
N GLU A 391 15.10 -9.62 10.90
CA GLU A 391 15.63 -9.64 12.26
C GLU A 391 16.41 -10.93 12.57
N GLU A 392 16.00 -12.08 12.04
CA GLU A 392 16.74 -13.33 12.18
C GLU A 392 18.12 -13.26 11.53
N ALA A 393 18.21 -12.68 10.33
CA ALA A 393 19.46 -12.53 9.59
C ALA A 393 20.50 -11.65 10.32
N LYS A 394 20.06 -10.78 11.25
CA LYS A 394 20.96 -9.99 12.12
C LYS A 394 21.59 -10.82 13.22
N THR A 395 21.20 -12.08 13.38
CA THR A 395 21.70 -12.98 14.43
C THR A 395 21.49 -12.39 15.83
N ILE A 396 20.31 -11.82 16.07
CA ILE A 396 19.97 -11.19 17.35
C ILE A 396 20.01 -12.23 18.47
N ARG A 397 20.74 -11.93 19.55
CA ARG A 397 20.83 -12.70 20.80
C ARG A 397 20.56 -11.78 21.98
N GLU A 398 19.85 -12.26 22.99
CA GLU A 398 19.61 -11.49 24.22
C GLU A 398 20.94 -11.12 24.90
N SER A 399 21.88 -12.07 24.93
CA SER A 399 23.22 -11.90 25.50
C SER A 399 24.05 -10.77 24.86
N THR A 400 23.90 -10.52 23.56
CA THR A 400 24.73 -9.55 22.83
C THR A 400 23.97 -8.33 22.30
N HIS A 401 22.64 -8.41 22.20
CA HIS A 401 21.79 -7.37 21.61
C HIS A 401 20.68 -6.90 22.56
N CYS A 402 20.83 -7.12 23.87
CA CYS A 402 19.84 -6.70 24.87
C CYS A 402 19.36 -5.24 24.70
N GLN A 403 20.28 -4.28 24.54
CA GLN A 403 19.88 -2.87 24.40
C GLN A 403 19.06 -2.64 23.12
N TYR A 404 19.42 -3.31 22.02
CA TYR A 404 18.64 -3.28 20.78
C TYR A 404 17.24 -3.86 20.98
N ILE A 405 17.10 -4.96 21.71
CA ILE A 405 15.81 -5.58 22.04
C ILE A 405 14.94 -4.60 22.84
N ILE A 406 15.52 -3.91 23.84
CA ILE A 406 14.83 -2.90 24.63
C ILE A 406 14.37 -1.74 23.75
N ASP A 407 15.29 -1.15 22.99
CA ASP A 407 15.05 0.08 22.23
C ASP A 407 14.19 -0.13 20.97
N THR A 408 14.16 -1.36 20.47
CA THR A 408 13.46 -1.73 19.23
C THR A 408 12.18 -2.48 19.51
N TYR A 409 12.24 -3.63 20.21
CA TYR A 409 11.09 -4.50 20.38
C TYR A 409 10.15 -3.99 21.48
N HIS A 410 10.69 -3.57 22.62
CA HIS A 410 9.88 -3.03 23.72
C HIS A 410 9.45 -1.57 23.50
N LYS A 411 9.90 -0.91 22.43
CA LYS A 411 9.36 0.39 22.02
C LYS A 411 7.88 0.33 21.68
N SER A 412 7.44 -0.80 21.14
CA SER A 412 6.04 -1.05 20.75
C SER A 412 5.18 -1.58 21.91
N THR A 413 5.68 -1.66 23.14
CA THR A 413 4.93 -2.17 24.28
C THR A 413 4.64 -1.10 25.33
N ASP A 414 3.57 -1.27 26.12
CA ASP A 414 3.19 -0.29 27.15
C ASP A 414 3.82 -0.62 28.51
N ASN A 415 3.35 -1.70 29.16
CA ASN A 415 3.52 -1.93 30.60
C ASN A 415 4.57 -3.00 30.97
N ALA A 416 4.96 -3.85 30.03
CA ALA A 416 5.99 -4.89 30.22
C ALA A 416 7.21 -4.55 29.34
N LYS A 417 7.92 -3.50 29.75
CA LYS A 417 9.19 -3.08 29.15
C LYS A 417 10.32 -3.71 29.93
N MET A 418 11.18 -4.45 29.24
CA MET A 418 12.44 -4.92 29.80
C MET A 418 13.24 -3.70 30.27
N LYS A 419 13.65 -3.68 31.54
CA LYS A 419 14.34 -2.53 32.16
C LYS A 419 15.85 -2.73 32.27
N ARG A 420 16.31 -3.98 32.16
CA ARG A 420 17.72 -4.36 32.28
C ARG A 420 17.99 -5.63 31.51
N CYS A 421 19.25 -5.84 31.16
CA CYS A 421 19.73 -7.07 30.52
C CYS A 421 19.78 -8.23 31.50
N GLY A 422 19.39 -9.43 31.04
CA GLY A 422 19.51 -10.68 31.78
C GLY A 422 18.19 -11.45 31.91
N SER A 423 18.31 -12.78 31.87
CA SER A 423 17.22 -13.76 31.96
C SER A 423 16.69 -13.97 33.39
N GLU A 424 17.02 -13.09 34.34
CA GLU A 424 16.55 -13.21 35.71
C GLU A 424 15.01 -13.18 35.74
N ILE A 425 14.42 -14.17 36.42
CA ILE A 425 12.98 -14.23 36.68
C ILE A 425 12.62 -13.01 37.53
N ASP A 426 12.19 -11.95 36.86
CA ASP A 426 11.60 -10.80 37.51
C ASP A 426 10.16 -11.14 37.88
N SER A 427 9.82 -11.03 39.16
CA SER A 427 8.47 -11.17 39.71
C SER A 427 7.39 -10.36 38.95
N THR A 428 7.80 -9.28 38.26
CA THR A 428 6.92 -8.41 37.46
C THR A 428 6.71 -8.88 36.01
N ARG A 429 7.37 -9.96 35.57
CA ARG A 429 7.37 -10.51 34.19
C ARG A 429 7.93 -9.56 33.12
N ALA A 430 8.57 -8.46 33.51
CA ALA A 430 9.01 -7.42 32.58
C ALA A 430 10.21 -7.84 31.70
N ASN A 431 11.14 -8.65 32.21
CA ASN A 431 12.35 -9.06 31.48
C ASN A 431 12.17 -10.35 30.66
N SER A 432 11.12 -11.15 30.90
CA SER A 432 10.90 -12.43 30.20
C SER A 432 9.92 -12.34 29.02
N ALA A 433 9.22 -11.21 28.84
CA ALA A 433 8.14 -11.06 27.87
C ALA A 433 8.58 -10.64 26.45
N TRP A 434 9.88 -10.68 26.15
CA TRP A 434 10.40 -10.09 24.91
C TRP A 434 9.98 -10.86 23.64
N CYS A 435 9.58 -12.15 23.74
CA CYS A 435 9.01 -12.85 22.59
C CYS A 435 7.65 -12.27 22.13
N GLY A 436 6.82 -11.82 23.08
CA GLY A 436 5.62 -11.05 22.77
C GLY A 436 5.96 -9.66 22.23
N ALA A 437 6.98 -9.00 22.79
CA ALA A 437 7.44 -7.71 22.29
C ALA A 437 7.97 -7.79 20.85
N PHE A 438 8.68 -8.87 20.51
CA PHE A 438 9.13 -9.14 19.14
C PHE A 438 7.96 -9.26 18.17
N VAL A 439 6.93 -10.06 18.50
CA VAL A 439 5.73 -10.17 17.67
C VAL A 439 5.04 -8.81 17.53
N ALA A 440 4.86 -8.07 18.63
CA ALA A 440 4.28 -6.73 18.61
C ALA A 440 5.09 -5.77 17.71
N TYR A 441 6.42 -5.84 17.76
CA TYR A 441 7.30 -5.07 16.89
C TYR A 441 7.12 -5.43 15.42
N CYS A 442 7.15 -6.71 15.05
CA CYS A 442 6.98 -7.13 13.64
C CYS A 442 5.63 -6.68 13.08
N LEU A 443 4.56 -6.74 13.86
CA LEU A 443 3.23 -6.26 13.48
C LEU A 443 3.18 -4.73 13.40
N SER A 444 3.72 -4.03 14.40
CA SER A 444 3.75 -2.56 14.40
C SER A 444 4.59 -2.00 13.26
N ALA A 445 5.76 -2.58 13.00
CA ALA A 445 6.67 -2.16 11.95
C ALA A 445 6.13 -2.45 10.55
N SER A 446 5.26 -3.46 10.42
CA SER A 446 4.50 -3.72 9.19
C SER A 446 3.22 -2.90 9.06
N GLY A 447 2.87 -2.08 10.06
CA GLY A 447 1.70 -1.20 10.02
C GLY A 447 0.37 -1.89 10.32
N HIS A 448 0.39 -3.03 11.01
CA HIS A 448 -0.81 -3.77 11.41
C HIS A 448 -1.20 -3.53 12.87
N ARG A 449 -2.46 -3.78 13.20
CA ARG A 449 -2.93 -3.81 14.59
C ARG A 449 -2.23 -4.92 15.37
N TYR A 450 -1.90 -4.62 16.62
CA TYR A 450 -1.18 -5.53 17.51
C TYR A 450 -1.62 -5.34 18.96
N GLN A 451 -1.28 -6.30 19.81
CA GLN A 451 -1.47 -6.21 21.25
C GLN A 451 -0.22 -5.59 21.91
N PRO A 452 -0.29 -4.38 22.49
CA PRO A 452 0.85 -3.72 23.11
C PRO A 452 1.25 -4.30 24.48
N ASP A 453 0.39 -5.09 25.12
CA ASP A 453 0.76 -5.88 26.30
C ASP A 453 1.33 -7.24 25.86
N PRO A 454 2.66 -7.43 25.88
CA PRO A 454 3.27 -8.67 25.38
C PRO A 454 2.85 -9.90 26.21
N GLY A 455 2.46 -9.72 27.48
CA GLY A 455 1.94 -10.80 28.30
C GLY A 455 0.53 -11.25 27.88
N ALA A 456 -0.24 -10.37 27.23
CA ALA A 456 -1.56 -10.70 26.72
C ALA A 456 -1.54 -11.36 25.33
N ILE A 457 -0.45 -11.18 24.57
CA ILE A 457 -0.23 -11.94 23.33
C ILE A 457 -0.17 -13.43 23.65
N TRP A 458 0.40 -13.85 24.80
CA TRP A 458 0.51 -15.27 25.17
C TRP A 458 -0.77 -15.89 25.73
N HIS A 459 -1.82 -15.09 25.91
CA HIS A 459 -3.13 -15.56 26.38
C HIS A 459 -4.14 -15.66 25.23
N GLY A 460 -3.72 -15.35 24.00
CA GLY A 460 -4.51 -15.53 22.79
C GLY A 460 -5.81 -14.77 22.83
N ASN A 461 -5.82 -13.59 23.44
CA ASN A 461 -7.01 -12.76 23.45
C ASN A 461 -7.13 -12.02 22.11
N GLU A 462 -8.28 -12.08 21.45
CA GLU A 462 -8.52 -11.29 20.22
C GLU A 462 -8.75 -9.80 20.51
N ASN A 463 -9.18 -9.51 21.75
CA ASN A 463 -9.36 -8.17 22.25
C ASN A 463 -8.06 -7.63 22.85
N LEU A 464 -7.87 -6.31 22.77
CA LEU A 464 -6.78 -5.62 23.44
C LEU A 464 -6.92 -5.79 24.94
N VAL A 465 -5.78 -6.07 25.58
CA VAL A 465 -5.68 -6.18 27.03
C VAL A 465 -4.80 -5.04 27.46
N LYS A 466 -5.32 -4.22 28.37
CA LYS A 466 -4.59 -3.12 28.97
C LYS A 466 -4.40 -3.42 30.45
N ARG A 467 -3.53 -2.65 31.10
CA ARG A 467 -3.36 -2.71 32.56
C ARG A 467 -3.80 -1.41 33.20
N LYS A 468 -4.51 -1.52 34.33
CA LYS A 468 -4.83 -0.41 35.22
C LYS A 468 -4.45 -0.84 36.63
N ASP A 469 -3.68 -0.01 37.32
CA ASP A 469 -3.17 -0.30 38.68
C ASP A 469 -2.44 -1.66 38.78
N GLY A 470 -1.75 -2.06 37.71
CA GLY A 470 -1.02 -3.34 37.61
C GLY A 470 -1.88 -4.56 37.23
N ALA A 471 -3.21 -4.46 37.28
CA ALA A 471 -4.12 -5.56 36.94
C ALA A 471 -4.50 -5.55 35.45
N PRO A 472 -4.49 -6.71 34.76
CA PRO A 472 -4.93 -6.82 33.37
C PRO A 472 -6.46 -6.71 33.26
N PHE A 473 -6.95 -5.98 32.26
CA PHE A 473 -8.35 -5.94 31.88
C PHE A 473 -8.52 -5.99 30.37
N VAL A 474 -9.54 -6.73 29.92
CA VAL A 474 -9.87 -6.88 28.50
C VAL A 474 -10.74 -5.71 28.06
N THR A 475 -10.38 -5.08 26.94
CA THR A 475 -11.18 -4.01 26.34
C THR A 475 -12.16 -4.56 25.30
N SER A 476 -13.07 -3.73 24.80
CA SER A 476 -13.95 -4.09 23.67
C SER A 476 -13.26 -3.98 22.31
N GLU A 477 -12.05 -3.41 22.24
CA GLU A 477 -11.33 -3.20 20.98
C GLU A 477 -10.59 -4.48 20.57
N LYS A 478 -10.73 -4.90 19.31
CA LYS A 478 -10.02 -6.06 18.76
C LYS A 478 -8.70 -5.65 18.12
N TRP A 479 -7.67 -6.46 18.37
CA TRP A 479 -6.40 -6.39 17.64
C TRP A 479 -6.22 -7.59 16.72
N GLY A 480 -6.81 -8.74 17.07
CA GLY A 480 -6.60 -9.99 16.36
C GLY A 480 -7.90 -10.71 15.99
N LYS A 481 -7.76 -11.68 15.08
CA LYS A 481 -8.78 -12.63 14.68
C LYS A 481 -8.22 -14.04 14.76
N LYS A 482 -8.93 -14.95 15.44
CA LYS A 482 -8.57 -16.36 15.56
C LYS A 482 -8.95 -17.15 14.32
N HIS A 483 -8.06 -18.06 13.95
CA HIS A 483 -8.26 -19.06 12.91
C HIS A 483 -7.92 -20.44 13.48
N THR A 484 -8.84 -21.39 13.34
CA THR A 484 -8.65 -22.80 13.74
C THR A 484 -7.76 -23.57 12.78
N GLN A 485 -7.55 -23.04 11.57
CA GLN A 485 -6.55 -23.52 10.64
C GLN A 485 -5.26 -22.69 10.78
N MET A 486 -4.12 -23.35 10.65
CA MET A 486 -2.81 -22.71 10.68
C MET A 486 -2.40 -22.20 9.31
N TYR A 487 -1.88 -20.98 9.28
CA TYR A 487 -1.41 -20.31 8.07
C TYR A 487 -0.07 -19.63 8.31
N VAL A 488 0.73 -19.47 7.25
CA VAL A 488 2.02 -18.78 7.35
C VAL A 488 1.82 -17.36 7.86
N GLY A 489 2.59 -16.96 8.87
CA GLY A 489 2.47 -15.68 9.55
C GLY A 489 1.51 -15.68 10.73
N GLY A 490 0.80 -16.77 11.00
CA GLY A 490 -0.06 -16.88 12.18
C GLY A 490 0.71 -16.71 13.47
N ILE A 491 0.18 -15.88 14.38
CA ILE A 491 0.72 -15.75 15.73
C ILE A 491 0.21 -16.94 16.52
N VAL A 492 1.13 -17.71 17.08
CA VAL A 492 0.83 -18.95 17.79
C VAL A 492 1.40 -18.92 19.19
N GLU A 493 0.80 -19.71 20.07
CA GLU A 493 1.10 -19.74 21.49
C GLU A 493 1.23 -21.18 21.99
N TRP A 494 2.10 -21.37 22.98
CA TRP A 494 2.27 -22.67 23.61
C TRP A 494 1.04 -23.01 24.45
N TYR A 495 0.70 -24.30 24.55
CA TYR A 495 -0.44 -24.81 25.33
C TYR A 495 -0.39 -24.43 26.82
N ASN A 496 0.81 -24.24 27.37
CA ASN A 496 1.04 -23.83 28.75
C ASN A 496 1.04 -22.30 28.93
N ASN A 497 0.71 -21.53 27.89
CA ASN A 497 0.69 -20.07 27.87
C ASN A 497 2.04 -19.43 28.27
N GLY A 498 3.16 -20.09 27.92
CA GLY A 498 4.50 -19.63 28.27
C GLY A 498 5.25 -18.86 27.16
N HIS A 499 4.83 -18.96 25.91
CA HIS A 499 5.59 -18.46 24.77
C HIS A 499 4.68 -18.13 23.56
N THR A 500 5.01 -17.08 22.82
CA THR A 500 4.40 -16.73 21.53
C THR A 500 5.43 -16.51 20.45
N THR A 501 5.06 -16.81 19.21
CA THR A 501 5.93 -16.71 18.04
C THR A 501 5.12 -16.72 16.75
N ILE A 502 5.80 -16.66 15.60
CA ILE A 502 5.18 -16.64 14.27
C ILE A 502 5.39 -18.00 13.61
N ILE A 503 4.31 -18.63 13.13
CA ILE A 503 4.39 -19.88 12.38
C ILE A 503 4.77 -19.65 10.92
N ILE A 504 5.73 -20.41 10.40
CA ILE A 504 6.26 -20.22 9.04
C ILE A 504 6.00 -21.42 8.11
N GLY A 505 5.89 -22.63 8.65
CA GLY A 505 5.63 -23.81 7.84
C GLY A 505 5.56 -25.11 8.64
N ILE A 506 5.61 -26.23 7.92
CA ILE A 506 5.73 -27.58 8.47
C ILE A 506 7.18 -28.03 8.29
N ASP A 507 7.77 -28.67 9.30
CA ASP A 507 9.14 -29.16 9.17
C ASP A 507 9.20 -30.27 8.13
N LYS A 508 9.99 -30.05 7.07
CA LYS A 508 10.16 -31.01 5.97
C LYS A 508 10.78 -32.33 6.43
N SER A 509 11.71 -32.28 7.40
CA SER A 509 12.32 -33.47 8.00
C SER A 509 11.41 -34.19 8.99
N THR A 510 10.51 -33.46 9.66
CA THR A 510 9.60 -34.01 10.69
C THR A 510 8.19 -33.41 10.55
N PRO A 511 7.32 -33.93 9.66
CA PRO A 511 6.02 -33.30 9.35
C PRO A 511 5.01 -33.22 10.50
N LYS A 512 5.29 -33.89 11.63
CA LYS A 512 4.56 -33.76 12.91
C LYS A 512 4.92 -32.49 13.68
N ASN A 513 5.86 -31.70 13.17
CA ASN A 513 6.33 -30.47 13.76
C ASN A 513 5.99 -29.25 12.88
N TYR A 514 5.89 -28.09 13.53
CA TYR A 514 5.86 -26.80 12.85
C TYR A 514 7.24 -26.16 12.85
N ILE A 515 7.51 -25.35 11.82
CA ILE A 515 8.61 -24.40 11.79
C ILE A 515 8.11 -23.05 12.26
N LEU A 516 8.77 -22.50 13.27
CA LEU A 516 8.42 -21.23 13.92
C LEU A 516 9.58 -20.25 13.83
N LEU A 517 9.28 -18.95 13.83
CA LEU A 517 10.24 -17.87 13.78
C LEU A 517 9.90 -16.80 14.82
N GLY A 518 10.83 -16.58 15.73
CA GLY A 518 10.71 -15.48 16.67
C GLY A 518 11.74 -15.49 17.78
N GLY A 519 11.57 -14.55 18.70
CA GLY A 519 12.40 -14.42 19.88
C GLY A 519 12.14 -15.54 20.86
N ASN A 520 13.15 -16.29 21.27
CA ASN A 520 12.97 -17.47 22.11
C ASN A 520 13.40 -17.25 23.57
N GLN A 521 12.80 -18.03 24.47
CA GLN A 521 13.04 -18.04 25.91
C GLN A 521 14.48 -18.31 26.36
N THR A 522 15.36 -18.82 25.48
CA THR A 522 16.72 -19.21 25.87
C THR A 522 17.82 -18.24 25.41
N ASP A 523 17.86 -17.78 24.14
CA ASP A 523 18.78 -16.69 23.69
C ASP A 523 18.60 -16.31 22.20
N GLY A 524 17.57 -15.55 21.80
CA GLY A 524 17.57 -14.84 20.50
C GLY A 524 16.49 -15.17 19.46
N VAL A 525 16.51 -14.42 18.34
CA VAL A 525 15.58 -14.55 17.20
C VAL A 525 16.12 -15.59 16.24
N ARG A 526 15.38 -16.69 16.04
CA ARG A 526 15.79 -17.80 15.17
C ARG A 526 14.63 -18.68 14.73
N PHE A 527 14.92 -19.63 13.83
CA PHE A 527 13.99 -20.67 13.38
C PHE A 527 14.01 -21.91 14.27
N TRP A 528 12.83 -22.49 14.50
CA TRP A 528 12.62 -23.60 15.43
C TRP A 528 11.75 -24.68 14.83
N THR A 529 12.04 -25.93 15.19
CA THR A 529 11.10 -27.04 15.00
C THR A 529 10.46 -27.42 16.33
N VAL A 530 9.12 -27.51 16.36
CA VAL A 530 8.37 -27.90 17.57
C VAL A 530 7.24 -28.87 17.24
N PRO A 531 6.96 -29.88 18.08
CA PRO A 531 5.79 -30.73 17.93
C PRO A 531 4.48 -29.94 17.86
N LYS A 532 3.60 -30.29 16.93
CA LYS A 532 2.27 -29.67 16.78
C LYS A 532 1.45 -29.72 18.08
N THR A 533 1.68 -30.73 18.92
CA THR A 533 1.00 -30.92 20.21
C THR A 533 1.35 -29.88 21.28
N LYS A 534 2.43 -29.11 21.11
CA LYS A 534 2.84 -28.07 22.06
C LYS A 534 2.20 -26.71 21.81
N ILE A 535 1.58 -26.52 20.65
CA ILE A 535 0.94 -25.27 20.25
C ILE A 535 -0.57 -25.44 20.31
N HIS A 536 -1.29 -24.42 20.76
CA HIS A 536 -2.75 -24.38 20.62
C HIS A 536 -3.17 -24.65 19.17
N SER A 537 -4.35 -25.25 18.97
CA SER A 537 -4.87 -25.57 17.63
C SER A 537 -5.46 -24.36 16.88
N PHE A 538 -5.00 -23.16 17.19
CA PHE A 538 -5.40 -21.93 16.51
C PHE A 538 -4.19 -21.01 16.31
N CYS A 539 -4.31 -20.12 15.35
CA CYS A 539 -3.43 -18.97 15.21
C CYS A 539 -4.22 -17.66 15.21
N ILE A 540 -3.56 -16.56 15.51
CA ILE A 540 -4.14 -15.22 15.50
C ILE A 540 -3.48 -14.40 14.40
N PHE A 541 -4.30 -13.70 13.63
CA PHE A 541 -3.85 -12.70 12.66
C PHE A 541 -4.33 -11.32 13.09
N PRO A 542 -3.63 -10.23 12.74
CA PRO A 542 -4.13 -8.88 12.94
C PRO A 542 -5.52 -8.70 12.32
N ILE A 543 -6.44 -8.06 13.05
CA ILE A 543 -7.83 -7.87 12.61
C ILE A 543 -7.93 -7.05 11.32
N ASP A 544 -6.92 -6.23 11.05
CA ASP A 544 -6.78 -5.39 9.86
C ASP A 544 -5.95 -6.05 8.75
N TYR A 545 -5.49 -7.31 8.94
CA TYR A 545 -4.84 -8.06 7.87
C TYR A 545 -5.87 -8.48 6.81
N LYS A 546 -5.66 -8.00 5.59
CA LYS A 546 -6.51 -8.28 4.41
C LYS A 546 -5.82 -9.15 3.35
N GLY A 547 -4.60 -9.61 3.61
CA GLY A 547 -3.87 -10.47 2.67
C GLY A 547 -4.41 -11.89 2.66
N HIS A 548 -4.02 -12.66 1.64
CA HIS A 548 -4.38 -14.08 1.59
C HIS A 548 -3.73 -14.85 2.75
N LEU A 549 -4.52 -15.72 3.38
CA LEU A 549 -4.04 -16.67 4.36
C LEU A 549 -3.33 -17.80 3.63
N LEU A 550 -2.00 -17.82 3.70
CA LEU A 550 -1.18 -18.79 2.98
C LEU A 550 -1.17 -20.12 3.74
N PRO A 551 -1.54 -21.25 3.10
CA PRO A 551 -1.45 -22.55 3.76
C PRO A 551 -0.01 -22.88 4.12
N LEU A 552 0.19 -23.67 5.17
CA LEU A 552 1.52 -24.14 5.52
C LEU A 552 2.02 -25.17 4.50
N GLU A 553 3.25 -24.96 4.03
CA GLU A 553 4.00 -25.91 3.20
C GLU A 553 5.08 -26.60 4.04
N GLN A 554 5.59 -27.74 3.56
CA GLN A 554 6.79 -28.35 4.14
C GLN A 554 8.02 -27.56 3.71
N ILE A 555 8.81 -27.10 4.67
CA ILE A 555 9.97 -26.23 4.45
C ILE A 555 11.18 -26.63 5.29
N GLU A 556 12.35 -26.20 4.87
CA GLU A 556 13.54 -26.05 5.71
C GLU A 556 13.83 -24.55 5.91
N PRO A 557 14.31 -24.10 7.08
CA PRO A 557 14.65 -22.69 7.30
C PRO A 557 15.60 -22.07 6.27
N LYS A 558 16.50 -22.88 5.70
CA LYS A 558 17.41 -22.48 4.63
C LYS A 558 16.70 -22.08 3.34
N ASP A 559 15.47 -22.55 3.13
CA ASP A 559 14.63 -22.16 2.00
C ASP A 559 14.17 -20.68 2.11
N LEU A 560 14.25 -20.10 3.32
CA LEU A 560 13.80 -18.74 3.64
C LEU A 560 14.97 -17.76 3.87
N SER A 561 16.02 -18.24 4.52
CA SER A 561 17.23 -17.47 4.84
C SER A 561 18.42 -18.41 4.62
N PRO A 562 19.29 -18.19 3.62
CA PRO A 562 20.33 -19.16 3.22
C PRO A 562 21.28 -19.59 4.36
N ASN A 563 21.46 -18.72 5.35
CA ASN A 563 22.30 -18.97 6.53
C ASN A 563 21.50 -19.40 7.77
N ALA A 564 20.17 -19.55 7.66
CA ALA A 564 19.34 -19.95 8.77
C ALA A 564 19.68 -21.34 9.27
N ILE A 565 19.76 -21.44 10.59
CA ILE A 565 19.98 -22.69 11.31
C ILE A 565 18.64 -23.09 11.93
N LYS A 566 18.26 -24.35 11.74
CA LYS A 566 17.07 -24.95 12.36
C LYS A 566 17.44 -25.47 13.75
N TYR A 567 16.82 -24.93 14.79
CA TYR A 567 17.04 -25.37 16.17
C TYR A 567 15.89 -26.26 16.66
N ALA A 568 16.22 -27.26 17.48
CA ALA A 568 15.23 -27.94 18.29
C ALA A 568 14.81 -27.06 19.48
N GLU A 569 13.57 -27.17 19.92
CA GLU A 569 13.09 -26.50 21.13
C GLU A 569 14.02 -26.77 22.34
N GLY A 570 14.44 -25.71 23.04
CA GLY A 570 15.36 -25.79 24.18
C GLY A 570 16.85 -25.90 23.84
N ALA A 571 17.24 -26.13 22.58
CA ALA A 571 18.66 -26.17 22.20
C ALA A 571 19.24 -24.75 22.17
N THR A 572 20.37 -24.52 22.86
CA THR A 572 21.09 -23.24 22.91
C THR A 572 22.32 -23.17 22.01
N GLU A 573 22.79 -24.32 21.52
CA GLU A 573 23.99 -24.46 20.69
C GLU A 573 23.68 -24.45 19.19
#